data_AF-A0A9X2DZR4-F1
#
_entry.id   AF-A0A9X2DZR4-F1
#
_cell.length_a   1.000
_cell.length_b   1.000
_cell.length_c   1.000
_cell.angle_alpha   90.00
_cell.angle_beta   90.00
_cell.angle_gamma   90.00
#
_symmetry.space_group_name_H-M   'P 1'
#
loop_
_entity.id
_entity.type
_entity.pdbx_description
1 polymer ?
#
loop_
_entity_poly.entity_id
_entity_poly.type
_entity_poly.pdbx_seq_one_letter_code
_entity_poly.pdbx_strand_id
1 'polypeptide(L)'
;MPQTDLAQDVLTLFLDFVARDIGPDARTPEIVAAWVDGPAHVAVIYRSSFQPGLVLRLRRFFDADLRIDARFGAVEIQESISEPLGDGVDFVRADGNGVLWLGDLDEELPEAPSRR
;
A
#
# COMPACT_ATOMS: atom_id res chain seq x y z
N MET A 1 -27.58 5.55 -4.59
CA MET A 1 -26.73 5.52 -3.38
C MET A 1 -25.34 5.95 -3.83
N PRO A 2 -24.59 6.80 -3.10
CA PRO A 2 -23.25 7.11 -3.52
C PRO A 2 -22.45 5.81 -3.45
N GLN A 3 -21.88 5.42 -4.58
CA GLN A 3 -20.99 4.27 -4.68
C GLN A 3 -19.78 4.62 -3.83
N THR A 4 -19.68 4.03 -2.64
CA THR A 4 -18.43 4.11 -1.89
C THR A 4 -17.37 3.45 -2.76
N ASP A 5 -16.30 4.18 -3.05
CA ASP A 5 -15.29 3.76 -4.01
C ASP A 5 -14.50 2.57 -3.43
N LEU A 6 -14.36 1.47 -4.16
CA LEU A 6 -13.78 0.22 -3.65
C LEU A 6 -12.40 0.47 -3.02
N ALA A 7 -11.58 1.32 -3.64
CA ALA A 7 -10.26 1.69 -3.12
C ALA A 7 -10.35 2.38 -1.74
N GLN A 8 -11.37 3.21 -1.51
CA GLN A 8 -11.60 3.86 -0.23
C GLN A 8 -12.04 2.86 0.85
N ASP A 9 -12.88 1.88 0.50
CA ASP A 9 -13.29 0.82 1.42
C ASP A 9 -12.10 -0.09 1.77
N VAL A 10 -11.27 -0.45 0.77
CA VAL A 10 -10.02 -1.19 0.98
C VAL A 10 -9.09 -0.43 1.92
N LEU A 11 -8.84 0.85 1.65
CA LEU A 11 -7.96 1.68 2.50
C LEU A 11 -8.48 1.73 3.95
N THR A 12 -9.79 1.90 4.13
CA THR A 12 -10.41 1.97 5.46
C THR A 12 -10.22 0.67 6.22
N LEU A 13 -10.49 -0.48 5.59
CA LEU A 13 -10.31 -1.79 6.20
C LEU A 13 -8.83 -2.12 6.47
N PHE A 14 -7.93 -1.72 5.58
CA PHE A 14 -6.50 -1.88 5.77
C PHE A 14 -6.01 -1.12 7.02
N LEU A 15 -6.40 0.15 7.18
CA LEU A 15 -6.04 0.93 8.36
C LEU A 15 -6.64 0.33 9.65
N ASP A 16 -7.84 -0.24 9.58
CA ASP A 16 -8.45 -1.00 10.67
C ASP A 16 -7.64 -2.25 11.03
N PHE A 17 -7.11 -2.99 10.05
CA PHE A 17 -6.22 -4.14 10.31
C PHE A 17 -4.95 -3.71 11.01
N VAL A 18 -4.28 -2.67 10.50
CA VAL A 18 -3.06 -2.10 11.10
C VAL A 18 -3.32 -1.64 12.54
N ALA A 19 -4.47 -1.03 12.82
CA ALA A 19 -4.83 -0.59 14.17
C ALA A 19 -5.16 -1.74 15.14
N ARG A 20 -5.65 -2.88 14.63
CA ARG A 20 -6.05 -4.05 15.43
C ARG A 20 -4.93 -5.05 15.66
N ASP A 21 -3.92 -5.10 14.78
CA ASP A 21 -2.66 -5.79 15.03
C ASP A 21 -1.86 -5.03 16.11
N ILE A 22 -2.34 -5.11 17.35
CA ILE A 22 -1.73 -4.50 18.53
C ILE A 22 -0.51 -5.34 18.93
N GLY A 23 0.66 -4.97 18.43
CA GLY A 23 1.93 -5.41 19.00
C GLY A 23 3.14 -5.08 18.11
N PRO A 24 4.25 -4.59 18.68
CA PRO A 24 5.53 -4.53 17.99
C PRO A 24 6.09 -5.96 17.91
N ASP A 25 5.48 -6.82 17.09
CA ASP A 25 6.19 -8.01 16.65
C ASP A 25 7.20 -7.57 15.58
N ALA A 26 8.37 -8.20 15.56
CA ALA A 26 9.50 -7.80 14.71
C ALA A 26 9.20 -7.91 13.19
N ARG A 27 7.98 -8.34 12.83
CA ARG A 27 7.51 -8.57 11.47
C ARG A 27 6.47 -7.54 11.00
N THR A 28 5.96 -6.70 11.88
CA THR A 28 4.94 -5.71 11.50
C THR A 28 5.60 -4.48 10.85
N PRO A 29 5.31 -4.17 9.57
CA PRO A 29 5.81 -2.96 8.94
C PRO A 29 5.20 -1.71 9.58
N GLU A 30 5.99 -0.64 9.68
CA GLU A 30 5.52 0.64 10.19
C GLU A 30 4.92 1.44 9.03
N ILE A 31 3.62 1.75 9.12
CA ILE A 31 2.95 2.57 8.11
C ILE A 31 3.28 4.05 8.32
N VAL A 32 3.84 4.68 7.29
CA VAL A 32 4.23 6.09 7.29
C VAL A 32 3.11 6.98 6.73
N ALA A 33 2.44 6.51 5.67
CA ALA A 33 1.30 7.16 5.04
C ALA A 33 0.52 6.16 4.19
N ALA A 34 -0.78 6.38 4.01
CA ALA A 34 -1.60 5.65 3.06
C ALA A 34 -2.72 6.55 2.52
N TRP A 35 -3.06 6.44 1.24
CA TRP A 35 -4.11 7.23 0.60
C TRP A 35 -4.69 6.51 -0.62
N VAL A 36 -5.84 6.99 -1.09
CA VAL A 36 -6.44 6.61 -2.37
C VAL A 36 -5.83 7.47 -3.48
N ASP A 37 -5.25 6.82 -4.49
CA ASP A 37 -4.61 7.45 -5.65
C ASP A 37 -5.49 7.31 -6.90
N GLY A 38 -6.35 8.31 -7.13
CA GLY A 38 -7.41 8.20 -8.14
C GLY A 38 -8.53 7.23 -7.72
N PRO A 39 -9.46 6.86 -8.61
CA PRO A 39 -10.67 6.12 -8.21
C PRO A 39 -10.37 4.68 -7.78
N ALA A 40 -9.33 4.05 -8.34
CA ALA A 40 -9.16 2.60 -8.21
C ALA A 40 -7.84 2.18 -7.56
N HIS A 41 -6.98 3.10 -7.12
CA HIS A 41 -5.70 2.70 -6.53
C HIS A 41 -5.58 3.07 -5.05
N VAL A 42 -4.89 2.21 -4.31
CA VAL A 42 -4.42 2.52 -2.96
C VAL A 42 -2.90 2.58 -2.99
N ALA A 43 -2.36 3.64 -2.40
CA ALA A 43 -0.94 3.84 -2.20
C ALA A 43 -0.59 3.79 -0.72
N VAL A 44 0.50 3.10 -0.38
CA VAL A 44 0.99 2.92 0.99
C VAL A 44 2.49 3.18 1.04
N ILE A 45 2.94 4.02 1.97
CA ILE A 45 4.35 4.19 2.34
C ILE A 45 4.56 3.47 3.66
N TYR A 46 5.54 2.58 3.71
CA TYR A 46 5.85 1.80 4.90
C TYR A 46 7.35 1.59 5.08
N ARG A 47 7.78 1.43 6.32
CA ARG A 47 9.13 0.97 6.65
C ARG A 47 9.10 -0.55 6.73
N SER A 48 9.99 -1.20 5.98
CA SER A 48 10.07 -2.66 5.96
C SER A 48 10.44 -3.21 7.33
N SER A 49 9.74 -4.24 7.80
CA SER A 49 10.10 -4.96 9.02
C SER A 49 11.35 -5.84 8.83
N PHE A 50 11.63 -6.29 7.61
CA PHE A 50 12.82 -7.09 7.27
C PHE A 50 14.08 -6.24 7.02
N GLN A 51 13.90 -5.01 6.56
CA GLN A 51 14.98 -4.04 6.35
C GLN A 51 14.57 -2.69 6.95
N PRO A 52 14.69 -2.48 8.28
CA PRO A 52 14.17 -1.28 8.95
C PRO A 52 14.75 0.05 8.47
N GLY A 53 15.91 0.04 7.81
CA GLY A 53 16.48 1.22 7.16
C GLY A 53 15.81 1.60 5.85
N LEU A 54 14.93 0.75 5.30
CA LEU A 54 14.31 0.92 4.00
C LEU A 54 12.86 1.37 4.13
N VAL A 55 12.56 2.51 3.51
CA VAL A 55 11.20 3.01 3.31
C VAL A 55 10.77 2.67 1.90
N LEU A 56 9.66 1.96 1.78
CA LEU A 56 9.10 1.45 0.54
C LEU A 56 7.74 2.09 0.28
N ARG A 57 7.35 2.08 -1.00
CA ARG A 57 6.03 2.50 -1.43
C ARG A 57 5.37 1.40 -2.25
N LEU A 58 4.13 1.06 -1.92
CA LEU A 58 3.29 0.12 -2.63
C LEU A 58 2.15 0.89 -3.29
N ARG A 59 1.87 0.63 -4.57
CA ARG A 59 0.64 1.06 -5.24
C ARG A 59 -0.08 -0.17 -5.79
N ARG A 60 -1.37 -0.29 -5.51
CA ARG A 60 -2.21 -1.41 -5.95
C ARG A 60 -3.50 -0.92 -6.58
N PHE A 61 -3.86 -1.54 -7.69
CA PHE A 61 -5.13 -1.33 -8.39
C PHE A 61 -6.22 -2.28 -7.86
N PHE A 62 -7.42 -1.74 -7.63
CA PHE A 62 -8.61 -2.46 -7.20
C PHE A 62 -9.77 -2.13 -8.14
N ASP A 63 -10.10 -3.07 -9.02
CA ASP A 63 -11.24 -2.96 -9.91
C ASP A 63 -12.49 -3.60 -9.29
N ALA A 64 -13.56 -2.82 -9.17
CA ALA A 64 -14.84 -3.31 -8.72
C ALA A 64 -15.43 -4.37 -9.67
N ASP A 65 -15.10 -4.33 -10.95
CA ASP A 65 -15.57 -5.29 -11.95
C ASP A 65 -14.89 -6.66 -11.81
N LEU A 66 -13.73 -6.73 -11.16
CA LEU A 66 -13.04 -7.98 -10.83
C LEU A 66 -13.71 -8.73 -9.66
N ARG A 67 -14.79 -8.20 -9.08
CA ARG A 67 -15.52 -8.78 -7.93
C ARG A 67 -14.62 -9.00 -6.71
N ILE A 68 -13.57 -8.22 -6.58
CA ILE A 68 -12.73 -8.16 -5.38
C ILE A 68 -13.53 -7.40 -4.34
N ASP A 69 -13.72 -8.00 -3.16
CA ASP A 69 -14.29 -7.28 -2.02
C ASP A 69 -13.19 -6.51 -1.27
N ALA A 70 -13.62 -5.48 -0.54
CA ALA A 70 -12.69 -4.60 0.17
C ALA A 70 -11.85 -5.34 1.24
N ARG A 71 -12.37 -6.45 1.78
CA ARG A 71 -11.68 -7.24 2.79
C ARG A 71 -10.51 -7.99 2.15
N PHE A 72 -10.72 -8.61 0.99
CA PHE A 72 -9.66 -9.25 0.24
C PHE A 72 -8.56 -8.25 -0.12
N GLY A 73 -8.93 -7.08 -0.66
CA GLY A 73 -7.94 -6.06 -1.01
C GLY A 73 -7.12 -5.58 0.19
N ALA A 74 -7.74 -5.41 1.36
CA ALA A 74 -7.03 -5.04 2.59
C ALA A 74 -6.04 -6.13 3.06
N VAL A 75 -6.40 -7.42 2.93
CA VAL A 75 -5.51 -8.55 3.23
C VAL A 75 -4.33 -8.58 2.25
N GLU A 76 -4.58 -8.40 0.96
CA GLU A 76 -3.54 -8.41 -0.07
C GLU A 76 -2.49 -7.31 0.14
N ILE A 77 -2.92 -6.10 0.54
CA ILE A 77 -2.00 -5.03 0.93
C ILE A 77 -1.18 -5.47 2.14
N GLN A 78 -1.83 -5.97 3.20
CA GLN A 78 -1.15 -6.39 4.43
C GLN A 78 -0.11 -7.49 4.17
N GLU A 79 -0.44 -8.49 3.36
CA GLU A 79 0.47 -9.56 2.95
C GLU A 79 1.65 -8.97 2.16
N SER A 80 1.38 -8.15 1.14
CA SER A 80 2.41 -7.53 0.30
C SER A 80 3.46 -6.74 1.10
N ILE A 81 3.05 -6.02 2.14
CA ILE A 81 3.96 -5.21 2.96
C ILE A 81 4.64 -6.00 4.09
N SER A 82 4.12 -7.19 4.40
CA SER A 82 4.61 -8.07 5.47
C SER A 82 5.50 -9.20 4.97
N GLU A 83 5.82 -9.21 3.68
CA GLU A 83 6.74 -10.17 3.07
C GLU A 83 8.11 -9.54 2.76
N PRO A 84 9.20 -10.33 2.77
CA PRO A 84 10.48 -9.88 2.24
C PRO A 84 10.34 -9.49 0.77
N LEU A 85 11.08 -8.48 0.32
CA LEU A 85 11.01 -8.02 -1.08
C LEU A 85 11.24 -9.14 -2.11
N GLY A 86 12.06 -10.15 -1.79
CA GLY A 86 12.35 -11.27 -2.68
C GLY A 86 12.72 -10.80 -4.09
N ASP A 87 12.09 -11.41 -5.09
CA ASP A 87 12.19 -11.03 -6.51
C ASP A 87 11.39 -9.75 -6.86
N GLY A 88 10.56 -9.25 -5.93
CA GLY A 88 9.82 -7.99 -6.07
C GLY A 88 10.73 -6.78 -6.25
N VAL A 89 12.02 -6.88 -5.87
CA VAL A 89 13.03 -5.86 -6.14
C VAL A 89 13.21 -5.58 -7.63
N ASP A 90 12.97 -6.56 -8.50
CA ASP A 90 13.11 -6.41 -9.96
C ASP A 90 11.96 -5.59 -10.57
N PHE A 91 10.87 -5.40 -9.81
CA PHE A 91 9.71 -4.59 -10.18
C PHE A 91 9.68 -3.25 -9.43
N VAL A 92 10.83 -2.84 -8.88
CA VAL A 92 10.97 -1.56 -8.19
C VAL A 92 11.33 -0.46 -9.17
N ARG A 93 10.64 0.68 -9.07
CA ARG A 93 11.08 1.93 -9.70
C ARG A 93 11.40 2.98 -8.65
N ALA A 94 12.58 3.60 -8.76
CA ALA A 94 12.93 4.75 -7.93
C ALA A 94 12.27 6.02 -8.48
N ASP A 95 11.70 6.86 -7.61
CA ASP A 95 11.32 8.23 -7.97
C ASP A 95 12.53 9.18 -8.00
N GLY A 96 12.31 10.43 -8.40
CA GLY A 96 13.36 11.46 -8.47
C GLY A 96 14.05 11.78 -7.13
N ASN A 97 13.52 11.28 -6.01
CA ASN A 97 14.11 11.41 -4.68
C ASN A 97 14.76 10.10 -4.19
N GLY A 98 14.89 9.09 -5.05
CA GLY A 98 15.45 7.79 -4.72
C GLY A 98 14.53 6.87 -3.93
N VAL A 99 13.22 7.18 -3.85
CA VAL A 99 12.25 6.35 -3.13
C VAL A 99 11.76 5.21 -4.01
N LEU A 100 11.77 4.00 -3.46
CA LEU A 100 11.43 2.76 -4.16
C LEU A 100 9.91 2.52 -4.17
N TRP A 101 9.34 2.40 -5.36
CA TRP A 101 7.94 2.06 -5.60
C TRP A 101 7.80 0.63 -6.13
N LEU A 102 6.78 -0.07 -5.64
CA LEU A 102 6.40 -1.44 -5.97
C LEU A 102 4.94 -1.49 -6.45
N GLY A 103 4.62 -2.48 -7.26
CA GLY A 103 3.25 -2.79 -7.68
C GLY A 103 2.88 -2.21 -9.04
N ASP A 104 1.65 -1.71 -9.16
CA ASP A 104 1.06 -1.30 -10.44
C ASP A 104 1.44 0.16 -10.76
N LEU A 105 2.60 0.35 -11.39
CA LEU A 105 3.18 1.68 -11.65
C LEU A 105 2.89 2.17 -13.07
N ASP A 106 2.27 3.36 -13.19
CA ASP A 106 2.07 4.06 -14.47
C ASP A 106 3.39 4.68 -15.00
N GLU A 107 3.38 5.50 -16.04
CA GLU A 107 4.60 6.23 -16.46
C GLU A 107 5.02 7.26 -15.40
N GLU A 108 4.04 7.98 -14.85
CA GLU A 108 4.22 8.89 -13.71
C GLU A 108 4.05 8.12 -12.39
N LEU A 109 4.86 8.47 -11.39
CA LEU A 109 4.74 7.88 -10.04
C LEU A 109 3.77 8.72 -9.19
N PRO A 110 3.02 8.11 -8.26
CA PRO A 110 2.08 8.86 -7.43
C PRO A 110 2.80 9.88 -6.56
N GLU A 111 2.21 11.05 -6.39
CA GLU A 111 2.68 12.01 -5.40
C GLU A 111 1.93 11.80 -4.09
N ALA A 112 2.68 11.62 -3.00
CA ALA A 112 2.08 11.62 -1.67
C ALA A 112 1.40 12.98 -1.45
N PRO A 113 0.15 13.01 -0.93
CA PRO A 113 -0.51 14.27 -0.63
C PRO A 113 0.37 15.08 0.32
N SER A 114 0.68 16.32 -0.05
CA SER A 114 1.48 17.22 0.76
C SER A 114 0.85 17.34 2.15
N ARG A 115 1.58 16.95 3.20
CA ARG A 115 1.15 17.14 4.60
C ARG A 115 0.82 18.62 4.79
N ARG A 116 -0.46 18.93 4.99
CA ARG A 116 -0.88 20.22 5.54
C ARG A 116 -0.71 20.22 7.05
#